data_AF-K1Q0W9-F1
#
_entry.id   AF-K1Q0W9-F1
#
_cell.length_a   1.000
_cell.length_b   1.000
_cell.length_c   1.000
_cell.angle_alpha   90.00
_cell.angle_beta   90.00
_cell.angle_gamma   90.00
#
_symmetry.space_group_name_H-M   'P 1'
#
loop_
_entity.id
_entity.type
_entity.pdbx_description
1 polymer ?
#
loop_
_entity_poly.entity_id
_entity_poly.type
_entity_poly.pdbx_seq_one_letter_code
_entity_poly.pdbx_strand_id
1 'polypeptide(L)'
;MNACLCPSAAVGYQFNSTDELITKMDEMKKELKVEREKTNAYIRSKISVKDNRTSSTRIGYVLGCGIIGSLLMAICLCDVASLFRHIRHGV
;
A
#
# COMPACT_ATOMS: atom_id res chain seq x y z
N MET A 1 -38.69 10.69 -37.83
CA MET A 1 -37.34 11.29 -37.75
C MET A 1 -37.46 12.52 -36.86
N ASN A 2 -37.24 12.39 -35.55
CA ASN A 2 -37.25 13.55 -34.64
C ASN A 2 -35.83 13.79 -34.16
N ALA A 3 -35.22 14.87 -34.65
CA ALA A 3 -33.95 15.36 -34.13
C ALA A 3 -34.19 15.95 -32.74
N CYS A 4 -33.62 15.32 -31.71
CA CYS A 4 -33.56 15.92 -30.39
C CYS A 4 -32.52 17.05 -30.42
N LEU A 5 -32.97 18.31 -30.46
CA LEU A 5 -32.10 19.45 -30.21
C LEU A 5 -31.82 19.53 -28.71
N CYS A 6 -30.55 19.35 -28.34
CA CYS A 6 -30.11 19.58 -26.96
C CYS A 6 -30.26 21.08 -26.64
N PRO A 7 -30.85 21.45 -25.47
CA PRO A 7 -30.99 22.84 -25.03
C PRO A 7 -29.64 23.59 -24.95
N SER A 8 -28.53 22.85 -24.86
CA SER A 8 -27.17 23.38 -24.84
C SER A 8 -26.76 24.08 -26.14
N ALA A 9 -27.46 23.84 -27.27
CA ALA A 9 -27.19 24.55 -28.52
C ALA A 9 -27.78 25.97 -28.56
N ALA A 10 -28.69 26.31 -27.63
CA ALA A 10 -29.41 27.59 -27.60
C ALA A 10 -28.86 28.60 -26.59
N VAL A 11 -27.86 28.24 -25.78
CA VAL A 11 -27.29 29.11 -24.75
C VAL A 11 -25.98 29.71 -25.27
N GLY A 12 -26.04 30.96 -25.75
CA GLY A 12 -24.85 31.75 -26.05
C GLY A 12 -24.02 31.94 -24.79
N TYR A 13 -22.85 31.32 -24.74
CA TYR A 13 -22.22 31.02 -23.46
C TYR A 13 -21.50 32.18 -22.73
N GLN A 14 -21.37 33.42 -23.21
CA GLN A 14 -20.67 34.52 -22.48
C GLN A 14 -19.54 34.03 -21.52
N PHE A 15 -18.38 33.64 -22.08
CA PHE A 15 -17.22 33.31 -21.27
C PHE A 15 -16.90 34.51 -20.38
N ASN A 16 -17.15 34.36 -19.09
CA ASN A 16 -16.64 35.31 -18.15
C ASN A 16 -15.10 35.27 -18.21
N SER A 17 -14.45 36.41 -17.96
CA SER A 17 -12.99 36.58 -18.08
C SER A 17 -12.23 35.35 -17.58
N THR A 18 -11.26 34.89 -18.38
CA THR A 18 -10.49 33.66 -18.18
C THR A 18 -10.03 33.45 -16.73
N ASP A 19 -9.69 34.55 -16.03
CA ASP A 19 -9.24 34.57 -14.64
C ASP A 19 -10.32 34.15 -13.62
N GLU A 20 -11.58 34.54 -13.82
CA GLU A 20 -12.66 34.16 -12.91
C GLU A 20 -12.96 32.66 -13.03
N LEU A 21 -12.86 32.11 -14.25
CA LEU A 21 -13.07 30.68 -14.47
C LEU A 21 -11.95 29.83 -13.87
N ILE A 22 -10.69 30.29 -13.96
CA ILE A 22 -9.55 29.63 -13.31
C ILE A 22 -9.72 29.62 -11.80
N THR A 23 -10.12 30.76 -11.23
CA THR A 23 -10.36 30.89 -9.78
C THR A 23 -11.44 29.91 -9.31
N LYS A 24 -12.57 29.85 -10.02
CA LYS A 24 -13.65 28.91 -9.72
C LYS A 24 -13.22 27.45 -9.88
N MET A 25 -12.40 27.13 -10.89
CA MET A 25 -11.85 25.79 -11.05
C MET A 25 -10.93 25.40 -9.90
N ASP A 26 -10.11 26.31 -9.39
CA ASP A 26 -9.20 26.03 -8.28
C ASP A 26 -9.94 25.91 -6.94
N GLU A 27 -10.98 26.71 -6.72
CA GLU A 27 -11.89 26.56 -5.58
C GLU A 27 -12.59 25.19 -5.61
N MET A 28 -13.17 24.81 -6.74
CA MET A 28 -13.79 23.49 -6.90
C MET A 28 -12.78 22.35 -6.69
N LYS A 29 -11.56 22.46 -7.24
CA LYS A 29 -10.50 21.47 -7.02
C LYS A 29 -10.11 21.35 -5.55
N LYS A 30 -10.09 22.47 -4.82
CA LYS A 30 -9.79 22.50 -3.39
C LYS A 30 -10.88 21.81 -2.57
N GLU A 31 -12.15 22.05 -2.90
CA GLU A 31 -13.29 21.40 -2.24
C GLU A 31 -13.37 19.90 -2.54
N LEU A 32 -13.08 19.49 -3.78
CA LEU A 32 -13.06 18.09 -4.19
C LEU A 32 -11.77 17.35 -3.80
N LYS A 33 -10.77 18.04 -3.23
CA LYS A 33 -9.49 17.42 -2.87
C LYS A 33 -9.68 16.47 -1.69
N VAL A 34 -9.68 15.17 -1.97
CA VAL A 34 -9.72 14.14 -0.94
C VAL A 34 -8.36 14.02 -0.26
N GLU A 35 -8.33 14.27 1.06
CA GLU A 35 -7.15 14.07 1.90
C GLU A 35 -6.91 12.56 2.12
N ARG A 36 -5.98 11.99 1.34
CA ARG A 36 -5.72 10.54 1.28
C ARG A 36 -5.45 9.93 2.66
N GLU A 37 -4.75 10.66 3.53
CA GLU A 37 -4.38 10.21 4.88
C GLU A 37 -5.56 10.16 5.86
N LYS A 38 -6.65 10.87 5.59
CA LYS A 38 -7.88 10.82 6.40
C LYS A 38 -8.93 9.87 5.82
N THR A 39 -8.64 9.22 4.70
CA THR A 39 -9.59 8.28 4.10
C THR A 39 -9.72 7.01 4.94
N ASN A 40 -10.92 6.44 4.97
CA ASN A 40 -11.17 5.15 5.60
C ASN A 40 -10.29 4.03 5.01
N ALA A 41 -9.91 4.13 3.73
CA ALA A 41 -8.99 3.17 3.10
C ALA A 41 -7.59 3.22 3.73
N TYR A 42 -7.05 4.43 3.92
CA TYR A 42 -5.76 4.63 4.57
C TYR A 42 -5.79 4.27 6.06
N ILE A 43 -6.88 4.57 6.76
CA ILE A 43 -7.06 4.15 8.14
C ILE A 43 -7.07 2.61 8.21
N ARG A 44 -7.84 1.94 7.35
CA ARG A 44 -7.89 0.46 7.29
C ARG A 44 -6.57 -0.19 6.90
N SER A 45 -5.73 0.46 6.09
CA SER A 45 -4.41 -0.10 5.75
C SER A 45 -3.46 -0.14 6.94
N LYS A 46 -3.68 0.69 7.96
CA LYS A 46 -2.89 0.70 9.21
C LYS A 46 -3.48 -0.18 10.31
N ILE A 47 -4.77 -0.50 10.21
CA ILE A 47 -5.44 -1.37 11.19
C ILE A 47 -5.18 -2.82 10.80
N SER A 48 -4.32 -3.48 11.56
CA SER A 48 -4.16 -4.93 11.47
C SER A 48 -5.25 -5.62 12.30
N VAL A 49 -6.20 -6.25 11.62
CA VAL A 49 -7.16 -7.17 12.24
C VAL A 49 -6.63 -8.58 12.10
N LYS A 50 -6.84 -9.42 13.12
CA LYS A 50 -6.49 -10.84 13.06
C LYS A 50 -7.13 -11.49 11.83
N ASP A 51 -6.30 -11.82 10.84
CA ASP A 51 -6.70 -12.54 9.63
C ASP A 51 -6.54 -14.05 9.88
N ASN A 52 -7.68 -14.74 10.07
CA ASN A 52 -7.73 -16.19 10.28
C ASN A 52 -7.61 -17.00 8.97
N ARG A 53 -7.46 -16.35 7.81
CA ARG A 53 -7.30 -17.06 6.54
C ARG A 53 -6.00 -17.84 6.58
N THR A 54 -6.11 -19.15 6.32
CA THR A 54 -4.99 -20.10 6.37
C THR A 54 -3.81 -19.68 5.50
N SER A 55 -4.04 -19.01 4.38
CA SER A 55 -2.99 -18.45 3.52
C SER A 55 -2.17 -17.37 4.22
N SER A 56 -2.83 -16.44 4.93
CA SER A 56 -2.20 -15.34 5.65
C SER A 56 -1.38 -15.87 6.83
N THR A 57 -1.98 -16.75 7.63
CA THR A 57 -1.32 -17.40 8.77
C THR A 57 -0.11 -18.22 8.34
N ARG A 58 -0.23 -18.99 7.25
CA ARG A 58 0.86 -19.83 6.74
C ARG A 58 2.04 -19.00 6.28
N ILE A 59 1.80 -17.90 5.55
CA ILE A 59 2.88 -17.01 5.09
C ILE A 59 3.62 -16.42 6.30
N GLY A 60 2.89 -15.91 7.30
CA GLY A 60 3.50 -15.39 8.53
C GLY A 60 4.31 -16.43 9.29
N TYR A 61 3.78 -17.64 9.44
CA TYR A 61 4.47 -18.74 10.12
C TYR A 61 5.72 -19.20 9.38
N VAL A 62 5.63 -19.43 8.06
CA VAL A 62 6.77 -19.89 7.25
C VAL A 62 7.90 -18.86 7.25
N LEU A 63 7.58 -17.58 7.06
CA LEU A 63 8.60 -16.52 7.08
C LEU A 63 9.17 -16.33 8.49
N GLY A 64 8.33 -16.27 9.51
CA GLY A 64 8.76 -16.07 10.90
C GLY A 64 9.63 -17.21 11.40
N CYS A 65 9.15 -18.46 11.30
CA CYS A 65 9.93 -19.63 11.69
C CYS A 65 11.15 -19.84 10.79
N GLY A 66 11.07 -19.51 9.50
CA GLY A 66 12.20 -19.60 8.58
C GLY A 66 13.35 -18.65 8.97
N ILE A 67 13.04 -17.40 9.31
CA ILE A 67 14.05 -16.41 9.72
C ILE A 67 14.69 -16.81 11.05
N ILE A 68 13.88 -17.10 12.08
CA ILE A 68 14.40 -17.46 13.40
C ILE A 68 15.17 -18.79 13.33
N GLY A 69 14.60 -19.78 12.64
CA GLY A 69 15.21 -21.10 12.47
C GLY A 69 16.53 -21.03 11.72
N SER A 70 16.63 -20.23 10.66
CA SER A 70 17.89 -20.09 9.89
C SER A 70 18.99 -19.42 10.71
N LEU A 71 18.67 -18.43 11.54
CA LEU A 71 19.64 -17.80 12.46
C LEU A 71 20.17 -18.81 13.49
N LEU A 72 19.28 -19.57 14.13
CA LEU A 72 19.67 -20.61 15.09
C LEU A 72 20.52 -21.70 14.41
N MET A 73 20.11 -22.13 13.21
CA MET A 73 20.86 -23.12 12.44
C MET A 73 22.27 -22.62 12.12
N ALA A 74 22.44 -21.36 11.73
CA ALA A 74 23.75 -20.79 11.43
C ALA A 74 24.67 -20.80 12.67
N ILE A 75 24.14 -20.43 13.85
CA ILE A 75 24.89 -20.49 15.11
C ILE A 75 25.34 -21.93 15.39
N CYS A 76 24.41 -22.89 15.34
CA CYS A 76 24.73 -24.30 15.56
C CYS A 76 25.77 -24.82 14.56
N LEU A 77 25.70 -24.42 13.28
CA LEU A 77 26.70 -24.81 12.28
C LEU A 77 28.09 -24.25 12.60
N CYS A 78 28.19 -23.01 13.07
CA CYS A 78 29.45 -22.41 13.51
C CYS A 78 30.05 -23.16 14.69
N ASP A 79 29.22 -23.54 15.67
CA ASP A 79 29.65 -24.30 16.85
C ASP A 79 30.10 -25.71 16.46
N VAL A 80 29.32 -26.40 15.62
CA VAL A 80 29.65 -27.73 15.10
C VAL A 80 30.94 -27.70 14.29
N ALA A 81 31.14 -26.72 13.41
CA ALA A 81 32.37 -26.57 12.66
C ALA A 81 33.58 -26.32 13.57
N SER A 82 33.41 -25.50 14.61
CA SER A 82 34.44 -25.23 15.63
C SER A 82 34.78 -26.49 16.43
N LEU A 83 33.77 -27.26 16.81
CA LEU A 83 33.92 -28.54 17.50
C LEU A 83 34.64 -29.57 16.62
N PHE A 84 34.25 -29.72 15.35
CA PHE A 84 34.95 -30.60 14.41
C PHE A 84 36.41 -30.18 14.21
N ARG A 85 36.70 -28.88 14.17
CA ARG A 85 38.07 -28.37 14.07
C ARG A 85 38.88 -28.71 15.32
N HIS A 86 38.27 -28.60 16.50
CA HIS A 86 38.86 -28.99 17.78
C HIS A 86 39.11 -30.50 17.86
N ILE A 87 38.18 -31.35 17.41
CA ILE A 87 38.38 -32.81 17.40
C ILE A 87 39.47 -33.19 16.40
N ARG A 88 39.51 -32.54 15.23
CA ARG A 88 40.47 -32.86 14.15
C ARG A 88 41.90 -32.41 14.45
N HIS A 89 42.08 -31.29 15.16
CA HIS A 89 43.39 -30.76 15.55
C HIS A 89 43.65 -30.90 17.06
N GLY A 90 42.81 -31.67 17.76
CA GLY A 90 42.88 -31.94 19.19
C GLY A 90 43.41 -33.33 19.48
N VAL A 91 44.45 -33.73 18.75
CA VAL A 91 45.71 -34.36 19.17
C VAL A 91 46.76 -33.84 18.18
#